data_AF-A0A524QE93-F1
#
_entry.id   AF-A0A524QE93-F1
#
_cell.length_a   1.000
_cell.length_b   1.000
_cell.length_c   1.000
_cell.angle_alpha   90.00
_cell.angle_beta   90.00
_cell.angle_gamma   90.00
#
_symmetry.space_group_name_H-M   'P 1'
#
loop_
_entity.id
_entity.type
_entity.pdbx_description
1 polymer ?
#
loop_
_entity_poly.entity_id
_entity_poly.type
_entity_poly.pdbx_seq_one_letter_code
_entity_poly.pdbx_strand_id
1 'polypeptide(L)'
;MLDALNGQQQMDTHFQSIKQIAVADLVLISKADLVNTAILDDLGSRINQLNPGVAVELVNQGSFDPSRILGAGFDAGGKRSADVDSWLSEAACEAVARARDAAAECRHHPSSGAHIHHHHDDAVQTFSVRHRGVVHPAGLKLWLDLLSVFQGPGLLRVKGIVNVEERPILVNFVQRACHPPLELDAWPSDDRSTRIVFITYGLEPEDLKTTLEALDFKPVRRQENKLIDPSDFNRFTGILARFRGSKTD
;
A
#
# COMPACT_ATOMS: atom_id res chain seq x y z
N MET A 1 12.86 -7.09 10.65
CA MET A 1 13.99 -8.04 10.50
C MET A 1 13.42 -9.44 10.55
N LEU A 2 13.87 -10.31 9.66
CA LEU A 2 13.41 -11.69 9.51
C LEU A 2 14.61 -12.64 9.57
N ASP A 3 14.39 -13.88 9.98
CA ASP A 3 15.40 -14.93 10.03
C ASP A 3 15.24 -15.82 8.79
N ALA A 4 16.31 -16.04 8.01
CA ALA A 4 16.22 -16.79 6.76
C ALA A 4 15.83 -18.27 6.97
N LEU A 5 16.27 -18.88 8.08
CA LEU A 5 16.03 -20.29 8.38
C LEU A 5 14.58 -20.53 8.78
N ASN A 6 14.01 -19.63 9.58
CA ASN A 6 12.68 -19.79 10.17
C ASN A 6 11.60 -18.91 9.51
N GLY A 7 11.98 -18.05 8.56
CA GLY A 7 11.13 -16.99 8.03
C GLY A 7 9.81 -17.52 7.45
N GLN A 8 9.88 -18.58 6.63
CA GLN A 8 8.67 -19.18 6.04
C GLN A 8 7.70 -19.68 7.10
N GLN A 9 8.18 -20.48 8.06
CA GLN A 9 7.35 -21.01 9.15
C GLN A 9 6.78 -19.89 10.02
N GLN A 10 7.56 -18.83 10.29
CA GLN A 10 7.09 -17.68 11.08
C GLN A 10 5.99 -16.90 10.37
N MET A 11 6.09 -16.76 9.05
CA MET A 11 5.06 -16.17 8.20
C MET A 11 3.79 -17.03 8.17
N ASP A 12 3.93 -18.35 8.11
CA ASP A 12 2.80 -19.29 8.16
C ASP A 12 2.07 -19.28 9.51
N THR A 13 2.82 -19.21 10.61
CA THR A 13 2.28 -19.43 11.95
C THR A 13 1.82 -18.14 12.62
N HIS A 14 2.46 -17.01 12.30
CA HIS A 14 2.25 -15.77 13.03
C HIS A 14 1.84 -14.65 12.08
N PHE A 15 0.55 -14.31 12.11
CA PHE A 15 0.01 -13.17 11.37
C PHE A 15 0.75 -11.84 11.65
N GLN A 16 1.35 -11.67 12.83
CA GLN A 16 2.16 -10.50 13.13
C GLN A 16 3.41 -10.40 12.24
N SER A 17 4.01 -11.52 11.83
CA SER A 17 5.13 -11.53 10.88
C SER A 17 4.72 -10.95 9.54
N ILE A 18 3.55 -11.35 9.04
CA ILE A 18 2.96 -10.84 7.80
C ILE A 18 2.71 -9.33 7.90
N LYS A 19 2.06 -8.89 8.98
CA LYS A 19 1.80 -7.46 9.22
C LYS A 19 3.09 -6.64 9.29
N GLN A 20 4.13 -7.15 9.93
CA GLN A 20 5.41 -6.44 10.04
C GLN A 20 6.09 -6.28 8.67
N ILE A 21 6.02 -7.30 7.80
CA ILE A 21 6.55 -7.23 6.44
C ILE A 21 5.74 -6.22 5.60
N ALA A 22 4.41 -6.30 5.68
CA ALA A 22 3.49 -5.40 4.96
C ALA A 22 3.70 -3.91 5.27
N VAL A 23 4.10 -3.58 6.51
CA VAL A 23 4.33 -2.18 6.92
C VAL A 23 5.79 -1.76 6.88
N ALA A 24 6.71 -2.63 6.47
CA ALA A 24 8.13 -2.32 6.42
C ALA A 24 8.45 -1.37 5.25
N ASP A 25 9.40 -0.47 5.47
CA ASP A 25 10.10 0.20 4.37
C ASP A 25 11.38 -0.55 3.93
N LEU A 26 11.91 -1.39 4.82
CA LEU A 26 13.11 -2.19 4.62
C LEU A 26 12.97 -3.52 5.37
N VAL A 27 13.25 -4.63 4.69
CA VAL A 27 13.29 -5.96 5.29
C VAL A 27 14.73 -6.44 5.35
N LEU A 28 15.24 -6.57 6.58
CA LEU A 28 16.54 -7.19 6.85
C LEU A 28 16.37 -8.69 7.03
N ILE A 29 17.08 -9.50 6.25
CA ILE A 29 17.09 -10.96 6.36
C ILE A 29 18.41 -11.38 7.02
N SER A 30 18.33 -11.88 8.25
CA SER A 30 19.46 -12.40 9.00
C SER A 30 19.67 -13.89 8.75
N LYS A 31 20.88 -14.40 9.02
CA LYS A 31 21.24 -15.83 8.91
C LYS A 31 21.09 -16.42 7.50
N ALA A 32 21.24 -15.59 6.47
CA ALA A 32 21.20 -16.02 5.08
C ALA A 32 22.31 -17.03 4.75
N ASP A 33 23.39 -17.04 5.51
CA ASP A 33 24.51 -17.98 5.44
C ASP A 33 24.13 -19.43 5.83
N LEU A 34 22.99 -19.62 6.50
CA LEU A 34 22.52 -20.94 6.96
C LEU A 34 21.57 -21.64 5.98
N VAL A 35 21.22 -20.99 4.87
CA VAL A 35 20.26 -21.50 3.88
C VAL A 35 20.82 -21.45 2.47
N ASN A 36 20.24 -22.22 1.56
CA ASN A 36 20.61 -22.17 0.14
C ASN A 36 19.88 -21.03 -0.59
N THR A 37 20.27 -20.77 -1.83
CA THR A 37 19.68 -19.70 -2.66
C THR A 37 18.20 -19.94 -2.94
N ALA A 38 17.77 -21.18 -3.16
CA ALA A 38 16.36 -21.50 -3.41
C ALA A 38 15.45 -21.06 -2.26
N ILE A 39 15.84 -21.31 -1.00
CA ILE A 39 15.09 -20.87 0.18
C ILE A 39 15.04 -19.33 0.26
N LEU A 40 16.14 -18.66 -0.07
CA LEU A 40 16.18 -17.19 -0.10
C LEU A 40 15.30 -16.60 -1.21
N ASP A 41 15.30 -17.23 -2.38
CA ASP A 41 14.49 -16.82 -3.52
C ASP A 41 12.98 -17.00 -3.22
N ASP A 42 12.61 -18.11 -2.59
CA ASP A 42 11.24 -18.36 -2.14
C ASP A 42 10.81 -17.35 -1.06
N LEU A 43 11.68 -17.06 -0.09
CA LEU A 43 11.40 -16.09 0.96
C LEU A 43 11.28 -14.67 0.39
N GLY A 44 12.19 -14.29 -0.51
CA GLY A 44 12.16 -13.01 -1.22
C GLY A 44 10.90 -12.85 -2.07
N SER A 45 10.49 -13.90 -2.77
CA SER A 45 9.25 -13.92 -3.55
C SER A 45 8.03 -13.69 -2.67
N ARG A 46 7.97 -14.33 -1.49
CA ARG A 46 6.87 -14.15 -0.54
C ARG A 46 6.85 -12.76 0.09
N ILE A 47 8.01 -12.20 0.43
CA ILE A 47 8.13 -10.80 0.88
C ILE A 47 7.62 -9.85 -0.20
N ASN A 48 8.01 -10.05 -1.46
CA ASN A 48 7.60 -9.21 -2.57
C ASN A 48 6.10 -9.35 -2.89
N GLN A 49 5.48 -10.51 -2.63
CA GLN A 49 4.02 -10.67 -2.72
C GLN A 49 3.28 -9.81 -1.68
N LEU A 50 3.81 -9.72 -0.47
CA LEU A 50 3.20 -8.93 0.61
C LEU A 50 3.46 -7.43 0.46
N ASN A 51 4.68 -7.05 0.13
CA ASN A 51 5.12 -5.66 0.05
C ASN A 51 6.00 -5.46 -1.20
N PRO A 52 5.39 -5.30 -2.39
CA PRO A 52 6.09 -5.12 -3.65
C PRO A 52 7.00 -3.90 -3.62
N GLY A 53 8.22 -4.06 -4.12
CA GLY A 53 9.20 -2.98 -4.17
C GLY A 53 9.85 -2.64 -2.82
N VAL A 54 9.55 -3.38 -1.73
CA VAL A 54 10.27 -3.19 -0.47
C VAL A 54 11.76 -3.51 -0.66
N ALA A 55 12.62 -2.67 -0.09
CA ALA A 55 14.05 -2.97 -0.06
C ALA A 55 14.29 -4.21 0.81
N VAL A 56 15.10 -5.15 0.31
CA VAL A 56 15.48 -6.36 1.04
C VAL A 56 17.01 -6.42 1.10
N GLU A 57 17.54 -6.57 2.31
CA GLU A 57 18.98 -6.60 2.55
C GLU A 57 19.36 -7.84 3.36
N LEU A 58 20.38 -8.57 2.91
CA LEU A 58 20.90 -9.72 3.63
C LEU A 58 21.90 -9.26 4.69
N VAL A 59 21.66 -9.63 5.95
CA VAL A 59 22.52 -9.33 7.08
C VAL A 59 23.30 -10.57 7.46
N ASN A 60 24.60 -10.56 7.20
CA ASN A 60 25.49 -11.66 7.55
C ASN A 60 26.28 -11.29 8.82
N GLN A 61 26.11 -12.07 9.89
CA GLN A 61 26.80 -11.90 11.18
C GLN A 61 26.79 -10.46 11.74
N GLY A 62 25.69 -9.74 11.55
CA GLY A 62 25.55 -8.34 12.01
C GLY A 62 26.28 -7.31 11.17
N SER A 63 26.91 -7.71 10.05
CA SER A 63 27.43 -6.81 9.04
C SER A 63 26.28 -6.19 8.26
N PHE A 64 26.01 -4.91 8.53
CA PHE A 64 25.02 -4.10 7.85
C PHE A 64 25.36 -2.63 8.06
N ASP A 65 25.19 -1.79 7.04
CA ASP A 65 25.40 -0.35 7.15
C ASP A 65 24.20 0.32 7.85
N PRO A 66 24.33 0.80 9.11
CA PRO A 66 23.21 1.36 9.87
C PRO A 66 22.58 2.59 9.21
N SER A 67 23.31 3.30 8.34
CA SER A 67 22.77 4.44 7.60
C SER A 67 21.60 4.06 6.69
N ARG A 68 21.55 2.80 6.26
CA ARG A 68 20.47 2.23 5.45
C ARG A 68 19.16 2.08 6.24
N ILE A 69 19.20 1.85 7.55
CA ILE A 69 18.00 1.86 8.41
C ILE A 69 17.49 3.29 8.59
N LEU A 70 18.39 4.23 8.85
CA LEU A 70 18.02 5.65 9.05
C LEU A 70 17.47 6.28 7.77
N GLY A 71 17.94 5.81 6.61
CA GLY A 71 17.45 6.20 5.29
C GLY A 71 16.40 5.26 4.69
N ALA A 72 15.84 4.32 5.47
CA ALA A 72 14.83 3.39 4.97
C ALA A 72 13.48 4.07 4.70
N GLY A 73 13.26 5.31 5.16
CA GLY A 73 12.07 6.10 4.82
C GLY A 73 12.40 7.35 4.02
N PHE A 74 11.39 8.17 3.72
CA PHE A 74 11.65 9.55 3.29
C PHE A 74 12.24 10.32 4.47
N ASP A 75 13.44 10.89 4.28
CA ASP A 75 13.95 11.89 5.19
C ASP A 75 13.06 13.14 5.11
N ALA A 76 13.03 13.94 6.19
CA ALA A 76 12.32 15.22 6.22
C ALA A 76 12.81 16.23 5.16
N GLY A 77 13.80 15.85 4.34
CA GLY A 77 14.38 16.64 3.25
C GLY A 77 14.08 16.11 1.84
N GLY A 78 13.19 15.11 1.67
CA GLY A 78 12.70 14.69 0.35
C GLY A 78 13.72 14.06 -0.60
N LYS A 79 14.90 13.64 -0.11
CA LYS A 79 16.07 13.30 -0.95
C LYS A 79 16.10 11.87 -1.51
N ARG A 80 14.95 11.25 -1.75
CA ARG A 80 14.89 9.98 -2.50
C ARG A 80 13.78 9.97 -3.53
N SER A 81 14.07 10.54 -4.71
CA SER A 81 13.29 10.31 -5.93
C SER A 81 13.53 8.91 -6.52
N ALA A 82 14.73 8.34 -6.35
CA ALA A 82 15.15 7.10 -7.01
C ALA A 82 14.42 5.83 -6.53
N ASP A 83 13.89 5.80 -5.31
CA ASP A 83 13.19 4.63 -4.77
C ASP A 83 11.66 4.68 -4.98
N VAL A 84 11.10 5.84 -5.36
CA VAL A 84 9.66 6.03 -5.53
C VAL A 84 9.10 5.11 -6.61
N ASP A 85 9.78 5.00 -7.75
CA ASP A 85 9.31 4.18 -8.87
C ASP A 85 9.41 2.68 -8.59
N SER A 86 10.38 2.24 -7.77
CA SER A 86 10.46 0.85 -7.33
C SER A 86 9.28 0.49 -6.42
N TRP A 87 8.92 1.39 -5.48
CA TRP A 87 7.82 1.21 -4.55
C TRP A 87 6.45 1.28 -5.23
N LEU A 88 6.30 2.16 -6.21
CA LEU A 88 5.06 2.37 -6.96
C LEU A 88 5.02 1.55 -8.25
N SER A 89 5.77 0.46 -8.31
CA SER A 89 5.86 -0.38 -9.50
C SER A 89 4.54 -1.11 -9.75
N GLU A 90 3.79 -0.63 -10.74
CA GLU A 90 2.56 -1.28 -11.20
C GLU A 90 2.83 -2.70 -11.71
N ALA A 91 3.94 -2.89 -12.41
CA ALA A 91 4.35 -4.22 -12.87
C ALA A 91 4.55 -5.20 -11.71
N ALA A 92 5.08 -4.73 -10.57
CA ALA A 92 5.22 -5.55 -9.37
C ALA A 92 3.85 -5.88 -8.77
N CYS A 93 2.95 -4.90 -8.62
CA CYS A 93 1.59 -5.15 -8.14
C CYS A 93 0.78 -6.07 -9.07
N GLU A 94 0.90 -5.93 -10.39
CA GLU A 94 0.27 -6.80 -11.38
C GLU A 94 0.82 -8.23 -11.34
N ALA A 95 2.12 -8.39 -11.09
CA ALA A 95 2.72 -9.70 -10.88
C ALA A 95 2.15 -10.38 -9.63
N VAL A 96 1.95 -9.62 -8.55
CA VAL A 96 1.28 -10.14 -7.33
C VAL A 96 -0.17 -10.51 -7.60
N ALA A 97 -0.93 -9.66 -8.29
CA ALA A 97 -2.32 -9.95 -8.65
C ALA A 97 -2.43 -11.24 -9.49
N ARG A 98 -1.60 -11.39 -10.52
CA ARG A 98 -1.55 -12.61 -11.36
C ARG A 98 -1.18 -13.86 -10.57
N ALA A 99 -0.19 -13.77 -9.68
CA ALA A 99 0.22 -14.89 -8.84
C ALA A 99 -0.91 -15.34 -7.90
N ARG A 100 -1.64 -14.38 -7.33
CA ARG A 100 -2.81 -14.65 -6.49
C ARG A 100 -3.95 -15.32 -7.27
N ASP A 101 -4.26 -14.81 -8.46
CA ASP A 101 -5.35 -15.35 -9.28
C ASP A 101 -5.01 -16.78 -9.76
N ALA A 102 -3.76 -17.05 -10.15
CA ALA A 102 -3.29 -18.40 -10.46
C ALA A 102 -3.40 -19.36 -9.25
N ALA A 103 -3.06 -18.88 -8.04
CA ALA A 103 -3.22 -19.68 -6.82
C ALA A 103 -4.70 -19.95 -6.48
N ALA A 104 -5.62 -19.05 -6.85
CA ALA A 104 -7.06 -19.27 -6.70
C ALA A 104 -7.61 -20.35 -7.66
N GLU A 105 -7.11 -20.40 -8.89
CA GLU A 105 -7.52 -21.40 -9.88
C GLU A 105 -7.10 -22.83 -9.48
N CYS A 106 -5.92 -23.01 -8.90
CA CYS A 106 -5.43 -24.32 -8.43
C CYS A 106 -6.20 -24.91 -7.23
N ARG A 107 -7.07 -24.14 -6.56
CA ARG A 107 -7.84 -24.59 -5.38
C ARG A 107 -9.06 -25.47 -5.69
N HIS A 108 -9.31 -25.82 -6.96
CA HIS A 108 -10.50 -26.58 -7.41
C HIS A 108 -10.34 -28.11 -7.50
N HIS A 109 -9.27 -28.71 -6.96
CA HIS A 109 -9.14 -30.18 -6.88
C HIS A 109 -9.25 -30.67 -5.42
N PRO A 110 -10.24 -31.52 -5.08
CA PRO A 110 -10.32 -32.12 -3.75
C PRO A 110 -9.37 -33.33 -3.69
N SER A 111 -8.09 -33.12 -3.41
CA SER A 111 -7.17 -34.21 -3.07
C SER A 111 -7.15 -34.42 -1.56
N SER A 112 -7.56 -35.61 -1.14
CA SER A 112 -7.57 -36.09 0.24
C SER A 112 -6.16 -36.07 0.84
N GLY A 113 -5.90 -35.17 1.79
CA GLY A 113 -4.64 -35.10 2.54
C GLY A 113 -4.65 -33.89 3.46
N ALA A 114 -4.41 -34.11 4.76
CA ALA A 114 -4.42 -33.07 5.78
C ALA A 114 -3.29 -32.05 5.55
N HIS A 115 -3.57 -31.00 4.79
CA HIS A 115 -2.71 -29.82 4.69
C HIS A 115 -3.24 -28.73 5.62
N ILE A 116 -2.39 -28.28 6.53
CA ILE A 116 -2.66 -27.13 7.40
C ILE A 116 -2.87 -25.92 6.49
N HIS A 117 -4.08 -25.38 6.48
CA HIS A 117 -4.47 -24.31 5.56
C HIS A 117 -3.72 -23.00 5.86
N HIS A 118 -2.97 -22.52 4.86
CA HIS A 118 -2.22 -21.27 4.85
C HIS A 118 -3.16 -20.04 4.79
N HIS A 119 -3.78 -19.66 5.90
CA HIS A 119 -4.88 -18.67 5.90
C HIS A 119 -4.46 -17.20 6.04
N HIS A 120 -3.23 -16.89 6.45
CA HIS A 120 -2.87 -15.53 6.86
C HIS A 120 -2.43 -14.61 5.71
N ASP A 121 -1.84 -15.17 4.66
CA ASP A 121 -1.37 -14.41 3.49
C ASP A 121 -2.54 -14.04 2.57
N ASP A 122 -3.50 -14.94 2.38
CA ASP A 122 -4.69 -14.73 1.53
C ASP A 122 -5.53 -13.51 1.97
N ALA A 123 -5.49 -13.18 3.27
CA ALA A 123 -6.23 -12.06 3.82
C ALA A 123 -5.53 -10.71 3.61
N VAL A 124 -4.23 -10.71 3.30
CA VAL A 124 -3.48 -9.50 2.94
C VAL A 124 -3.54 -9.29 1.44
N GLN A 125 -3.98 -8.12 1.02
CA GLN A 125 -4.09 -7.78 -0.39
C GLN A 125 -3.22 -6.58 -0.72
N THR A 126 -2.47 -6.70 -1.80
CA THR A 126 -1.66 -5.62 -2.34
C THR A 126 -2.09 -5.29 -3.75
N PHE A 127 -2.36 -4.01 -4.00
CA PHE A 127 -2.79 -3.55 -5.31
C PHE A 127 -2.38 -2.09 -5.54
N SER A 128 -2.16 -1.74 -6.81
CA SER A 128 -1.88 -0.38 -7.25
C SER A 128 -3.11 0.23 -7.93
N VAL A 129 -3.27 1.54 -7.77
CA VAL A 129 -4.25 2.33 -8.51
C VAL A 129 -3.56 3.51 -9.16
N ARG A 130 -3.95 3.76 -10.41
CA ARG A 130 -3.51 4.91 -11.19
C ARG A 130 -4.68 5.86 -11.41
N HIS A 131 -4.46 7.13 -11.14
CA HIS A 131 -5.40 8.21 -11.46
C HIS A 131 -4.75 9.17 -12.46
N ARG A 132 -5.51 9.50 -13.51
CA ARG A 132 -5.05 10.39 -14.58
C ARG A 132 -5.64 11.78 -14.39
N GLY A 133 -4.80 12.78 -14.58
CA GLY A 133 -5.20 14.18 -14.50
C GLY A 133 -4.67 14.86 -13.25
N VAL A 134 -4.96 16.15 -13.18
CA VAL A 134 -4.46 17.03 -12.12
C VAL A 134 -5.46 17.05 -10.98
N VAL A 135 -4.98 16.74 -9.78
CA VAL A 135 -5.72 16.76 -8.51
C VAL A 135 -5.69 18.18 -7.95
N HIS A 136 -6.83 18.65 -7.47
CA HIS A 136 -6.90 19.91 -6.73
C HIS A 136 -6.56 19.67 -5.24
N PRO A 137 -5.88 20.59 -4.52
CA PRO A 137 -5.53 20.41 -3.11
C PRO A 137 -6.70 20.02 -2.21
N ALA A 138 -7.89 20.57 -2.47
CA ALA A 138 -9.12 20.21 -1.76
C ALA A 138 -9.57 18.76 -2.01
N GLY A 139 -9.38 18.23 -3.23
CA GLY A 139 -9.67 16.84 -3.56
C GLY A 139 -8.69 15.89 -2.87
N LEU A 140 -7.39 16.24 -2.84
CA LEU A 140 -6.41 15.51 -2.04
C LEU A 140 -6.83 15.49 -0.57
N LYS A 141 -7.15 16.65 0.03
CA LYS A 141 -7.57 16.71 1.43
C LYS A 141 -8.81 15.84 1.71
N LEU A 142 -9.83 15.93 0.87
CA LEU A 142 -11.04 15.11 0.99
C LEU A 142 -10.72 13.62 0.92
N TRP A 143 -9.85 13.21 -0.01
CA TRP A 143 -9.43 11.82 -0.12
C TRP A 143 -8.67 11.33 1.13
N LEU A 144 -7.74 12.13 1.66
CA LEU A 144 -7.03 11.80 2.91
C LEU A 144 -8.00 11.67 4.10
N ASP A 145 -9.02 12.53 4.17
CA ASP A 145 -10.07 12.47 5.19
C ASP A 145 -10.94 11.21 5.02
N LEU A 146 -11.26 10.80 3.80
CA LEU A 146 -11.98 9.54 3.53
C LEU A 146 -11.14 8.31 3.88
N LEU A 147 -9.86 8.29 3.50
CA LEU A 147 -8.93 7.22 3.89
C LEU A 147 -8.82 7.08 5.41
N SER A 148 -8.97 8.19 6.14
CA SER A 148 -8.93 8.17 7.60
C SER A 148 -10.04 7.30 8.22
N VAL A 149 -11.17 7.11 7.52
CA VAL A 149 -12.28 6.26 7.97
C VAL A 149 -11.89 4.77 7.94
N PHE A 150 -10.96 4.39 7.05
CA PHE A 150 -10.43 3.04 6.96
C PHE A 150 -9.26 2.79 7.94
N GLN A 151 -8.90 3.79 8.76
CA GLN A 151 -7.89 3.60 9.80
C GLN A 151 -8.36 2.58 10.84
N GLY A 152 -7.54 1.56 11.06
CA GLY A 152 -7.89 0.42 11.89
C GLY A 152 -7.00 -0.78 11.59
N PRO A 153 -7.44 -2.01 11.90
CA PRO A 153 -6.62 -3.20 11.66
C PRO A 153 -6.51 -3.59 10.19
N GLY A 154 -7.32 -2.99 9.29
CA GLY A 154 -7.45 -3.42 7.91
C GLY A 154 -6.64 -2.63 6.88
N LEU A 155 -6.31 -1.36 7.11
CA LEU A 155 -5.40 -0.62 6.24
C LEU A 155 -3.99 -0.68 6.81
N LEU A 156 -3.10 -1.43 6.16
CA LEU A 156 -1.73 -1.63 6.66
C LEU A 156 -0.79 -0.55 6.13
N ARG A 157 -0.84 -0.28 4.82
CA ARG A 157 0.02 0.70 4.15
C ARG A 157 -0.70 1.38 3.00
N VAL A 158 -0.45 2.68 2.85
CA VAL A 158 -0.67 3.41 1.60
C VAL A 158 0.59 4.17 1.28
N LYS A 159 1.13 3.97 0.09
CA LYS A 159 2.20 4.81 -0.47
C LYS A 159 1.75 5.32 -1.81
N GLY A 160 1.97 6.60 -2.10
CA GLY A 160 1.63 7.13 -3.40
C GLY A 160 2.30 8.44 -3.73
N ILE A 161 2.33 8.74 -5.02
CA ILE A 161 2.62 10.05 -5.57
C ILE A 161 1.34 10.58 -6.20
N VAL A 162 0.97 11.81 -5.88
CA VAL A 162 -0.26 12.47 -6.34
C VAL A 162 0.12 13.71 -7.13
N ASN A 163 -0.44 13.86 -8.33
CA ASN A 163 -0.26 15.07 -9.13
C ASN A 163 -1.20 16.18 -8.63
N VAL A 164 -0.73 17.00 -7.70
CA VAL A 164 -1.51 18.14 -7.19
C VAL A 164 -1.06 19.39 -7.93
N GLU A 165 -1.90 19.89 -8.84
CA GLU A 165 -1.60 21.10 -9.63
C GLU A 165 -0.20 21.06 -10.29
N GLU A 166 0.12 19.95 -10.97
CA GLU A 166 1.42 19.64 -11.61
C GLU A 166 2.59 19.38 -10.65
N ARG A 167 2.34 19.40 -9.35
CA ARG A 167 3.35 19.15 -8.31
C ARG A 167 3.26 17.72 -7.79
N PRO A 168 4.39 17.01 -7.65
CA PRO A 168 4.43 15.67 -7.09
C PRO A 168 4.30 15.73 -5.57
N ILE A 169 3.14 15.32 -5.04
CA ILE A 169 2.92 15.19 -3.60
C ILE A 169 3.00 13.72 -3.21
N LEU A 170 3.96 13.40 -2.38
CA LEU A 170 4.09 12.09 -1.76
C LEU A 170 3.10 11.96 -0.59
N VAL A 171 2.35 10.86 -0.60
CA VAL A 171 1.48 10.44 0.49
C VAL A 171 1.98 9.12 1.08
N ASN A 172 2.08 9.07 2.41
CA ASN A 172 2.48 7.87 3.13
C ASN A 172 1.60 7.68 4.36
N PHE A 173 0.89 6.55 4.41
CA PHE A 173 0.09 6.13 5.54
C PHE A 173 0.56 4.76 5.99
N VAL A 174 0.84 4.64 7.28
CA VAL A 174 1.21 3.37 7.90
C VAL A 174 0.31 3.15 9.11
N GLN A 175 -0.52 2.12 9.03
CA GLN A 175 -1.50 1.77 10.05
C GLN A 175 -2.36 2.98 10.49
N ARG A 176 -2.11 3.52 11.69
CA ARG A 176 -2.86 4.64 12.29
C ARG A 176 -2.14 5.99 12.14
N ALA A 177 -0.95 6.00 11.56
CA ALA A 177 -0.17 7.21 11.35
C ALA A 177 -0.35 7.72 9.92
N CYS A 178 -0.95 8.90 9.81
CA CYS A 178 -0.91 9.72 8.61
C CYS A 178 0.33 10.61 8.69
N HIS A 179 1.31 10.39 7.83
CA HIS A 179 2.41 11.35 7.69
C HIS A 179 1.90 12.55 6.89
N PRO A 180 2.27 13.80 7.26
CA PRO A 180 1.95 14.96 6.45
C PRO A 180 2.40 14.73 4.99
N PRO A 181 1.54 15.02 4.00
CA PRO A 181 1.94 14.94 2.60
C PRO A 181 3.20 15.77 2.35
N LEU A 182 4.17 15.20 1.64
CA LEU A 182 5.46 15.82 1.35
C LEU A 182 5.51 16.20 -0.12
N GLU A 183 5.75 17.47 -0.43
CA GLU A 183 6.05 17.89 -1.81
C GLU A 183 7.47 17.45 -2.17
N LEU A 184 7.63 16.78 -3.31
CA LEU A 184 8.94 16.40 -3.84
C LEU A 184 9.51 17.53 -4.70
N ASP A 185 10.84 17.69 -4.71
CA ASP A 185 11.53 18.69 -5.51
C ASP A 185 11.29 18.50 -7.02
N ALA A 186 11.12 17.25 -7.46
CA ALA A 186 10.90 16.88 -8.85
C ALA A 186 10.11 15.57 -8.97
N TRP A 187 9.50 15.36 -10.13
CA TRP A 187 8.90 14.08 -10.49
C TRP A 187 9.98 13.00 -10.63
N PRO A 188 9.74 11.75 -10.17
CA PRO A 188 10.71 10.66 -10.28
C PRO A 188 10.93 10.19 -11.72
N SER A 189 9.94 10.39 -12.60
CA SER A 189 9.97 10.05 -14.02
C SER A 189 9.09 10.98 -14.85
N ASP A 190 9.11 10.84 -16.17
CA ASP A 190 8.28 11.62 -17.10
C ASP A 190 6.76 11.36 -16.91
N ASP A 191 6.42 10.25 -16.24
CA ASP A 191 5.06 9.89 -15.89
C ASP A 191 4.56 10.68 -14.67
N ARG A 192 3.79 11.74 -14.95
CA ARG A 192 3.17 12.64 -13.97
C ARG A 192 1.78 12.21 -13.52
N SER A 193 1.42 10.94 -13.69
CA SER A 193 0.14 10.45 -13.17
C SER A 193 0.21 10.17 -11.67
N THR A 194 -0.95 10.24 -11.03
CA THR A 194 -1.11 9.83 -9.64
C THR A 194 -1.04 8.30 -9.58
N ARG A 195 -0.15 7.76 -8.73
CA ARG A 195 0.08 6.32 -8.55
C ARG A 195 0.10 6.00 -7.06
N ILE A 196 -0.72 5.05 -6.64
CA ILE A 196 -0.91 4.72 -5.22
C ILE A 196 -0.91 3.20 -5.07
N VAL A 197 -0.11 2.69 -4.13
CA VAL A 197 -0.09 1.29 -3.71
C VAL A 197 -0.75 1.17 -2.35
N PHE A 198 -1.69 0.23 -2.25
CA PHE A 198 -2.38 -0.14 -1.04
C PHE A 198 -1.93 -1.53 -0.60
N ILE A 199 -1.72 -1.69 0.71
CA ILE A 199 -1.59 -2.99 1.36
C ILE A 199 -2.66 -3.05 2.45
N THR A 200 -3.60 -3.98 2.31
CA THR A 200 -4.77 -4.11 3.17
C THR A 200 -4.85 -5.49 3.80
N TYR A 201 -5.69 -5.62 4.82
CA TYR A 201 -6.06 -6.86 5.46
C TYR A 201 -7.58 -6.89 5.66
N GLY A 202 -8.28 -7.80 4.97
CA GLY A 202 -9.73 -7.93 5.06
C GLY A 202 -10.52 -6.68 4.63
N LEU A 203 -9.94 -5.83 3.78
CA LEU A 203 -10.63 -4.73 3.12
C LEU A 203 -10.69 -5.02 1.61
N GLU A 204 -11.86 -4.83 1.02
CA GLU A 204 -12.05 -5.02 -0.41
C GLU A 204 -11.34 -3.91 -1.20
N PRO A 205 -10.59 -4.24 -2.27
CA PRO A 205 -9.88 -3.23 -3.07
C PRO A 205 -10.82 -2.20 -3.69
N GLU A 206 -12.04 -2.61 -4.03
CA GLU A 206 -13.05 -1.73 -4.64
C GLU A 206 -13.54 -0.63 -3.68
N ASP A 207 -13.61 -0.90 -2.38
CA ASP A 207 -13.98 0.11 -1.39
C ASP A 207 -12.96 1.26 -1.38
N LEU A 208 -11.66 0.92 -1.44
CA LEU A 208 -10.59 1.90 -1.47
C LEU A 208 -10.47 2.59 -2.83
N LYS A 209 -10.69 1.88 -3.94
CA LYS A 209 -10.72 2.49 -5.27
C LYS A 209 -11.82 3.55 -5.38
N THR A 210 -12.99 3.29 -4.80
CA THR A 210 -14.11 4.25 -4.79
C THR A 210 -13.72 5.56 -4.07
N THR A 211 -12.87 5.50 -3.05
CA THR A 211 -12.42 6.74 -2.38
C THR A 211 -11.66 7.68 -3.30
N LEU A 212 -10.99 7.16 -4.33
CA LEU A 212 -10.18 7.98 -5.26
C LEU A 212 -11.02 8.90 -6.13
N GLU A 213 -12.33 8.67 -6.25
CA GLU A 213 -13.25 9.63 -6.88
C GLU A 213 -13.21 11.01 -6.21
N ALA A 214 -12.83 11.08 -4.93
CA ALA A 214 -12.62 12.34 -4.22
C ALA A 214 -11.46 13.17 -4.80
N LEU A 215 -10.50 12.57 -5.49
CA LEU A 215 -9.40 13.31 -6.14
C LEU A 215 -9.90 14.20 -7.28
N ASP A 216 -11.03 13.85 -7.89
CA ASP A 216 -11.67 14.65 -8.95
C ASP A 216 -12.44 15.86 -8.38
N PHE A 217 -12.58 15.96 -7.05
CA PHE A 217 -13.27 17.07 -6.41
C PHE A 217 -12.55 18.40 -6.64
N LYS A 218 -13.27 19.35 -7.22
CA LYS A 218 -12.84 20.74 -7.41
C LYS A 218 -13.83 21.65 -6.69
N PRO A 219 -13.39 22.49 -5.73
CA PRO A 219 -14.29 23.40 -5.07
C PRO A 219 -14.84 24.38 -6.10
N VAL A 220 -16.17 24.52 -6.13
CA VAL A 220 -16.80 25.60 -6.90
C VAL A 220 -16.29 26.91 -6.30
N ARG A 221 -15.60 27.74 -7.11
CA ARG A 221 -15.23 29.10 -6.69
C ARG A 221 -16.51 29.76 -6.20
N ARG A 222 -16.55 30.08 -4.90
CA ARG A 222 -17.60 30.94 -4.34
C ARG A 222 -17.54 32.25 -5.13
N GLN A 223 -18.45 32.45 -6.07
CA GLN A 223 -18.93 33.80 -6.29
C GLN A 223 -19.53 34.22 -4.95
N GLU A 224 -19.11 35.39 -4.45
CA GLU A 224 -19.66 35.98 -3.24
C GLU A 224 -21.19 35.89 -3.27
N ASN A 225 -21.77 35.36 -2.20
CA ASN A 225 -23.19 35.07 -2.01
C ASN A 225 -23.83 34.06 -2.98
N LYS A 226 -23.89 32.81 -2.56
CA LYS A 226 -25.15 32.04 -2.47
C LYS A 226 -24.99 30.93 -1.44
N LEU A 227 -26.04 30.69 -0.66
CA LEU A 227 -26.14 29.60 0.31
C LEU A 227 -25.73 28.29 -0.37
N ILE A 228 -25.07 27.40 0.40
CA ILE A 228 -24.72 26.04 -0.05
C ILE A 228 -25.93 25.44 -0.77
N ASP A 229 -25.75 25.03 -2.02
CA ASP A 229 -26.78 24.37 -2.80
C ASP A 229 -27.17 23.07 -2.07
N PRO A 230 -28.44 22.92 -1.64
CA PRO A 230 -28.89 21.70 -0.95
C PRO A 230 -28.62 20.43 -1.76
N SER A 231 -28.51 20.52 -3.09
CA SER A 231 -28.21 19.37 -3.96
C SER A 231 -26.76 18.88 -3.84
N ASP A 232 -25.78 19.77 -3.63
CA ASP A 232 -24.38 19.41 -3.39
C ASP A 232 -24.21 18.74 -2.02
N PHE A 233 -24.91 19.26 -1.01
CA PHE A 233 -24.96 18.63 0.32
C PHE A 233 -25.66 17.26 0.28
N ASN A 234 -26.73 17.11 -0.52
CA ASN A 234 -27.42 15.83 -0.70
C ASN A 234 -26.59 14.80 -1.48
N ARG A 235 -25.74 15.24 -2.41
CA ARG A 235 -24.77 14.35 -3.08
C ARG A 235 -23.70 13.87 -2.09
N PHE A 236 -23.21 14.77 -1.25
CA PHE A 236 -22.25 14.47 -0.18
C PHE A 236 -22.83 13.51 0.88
N THR A 237 -24.05 13.75 1.35
CA THR A 237 -24.72 12.84 2.31
C THR A 237 -25.13 11.53 1.65
N GLY A 238 -25.47 11.52 0.36
CA GLY A 238 -25.78 10.31 -0.40
C GLY A 238 -24.58 9.36 -0.54
N ILE A 239 -23.37 9.90 -0.74
CA ILE A 239 -22.14 9.11 -0.73
C ILE A 239 -21.93 8.51 0.67
N LEU A 240 -21.99 9.32 1.73
CA LEU A 240 -21.81 8.85 3.11
C LEU A 240 -22.88 7.86 3.57
N ALA A 241 -24.12 7.99 3.10
CA ALA A 241 -25.24 7.10 3.45
C ALA A 241 -25.11 5.72 2.77
N ARG A 242 -24.64 5.67 1.52
CA ARG A 242 -24.34 4.41 0.81
C ARG A 242 -23.26 3.60 1.52
N PHE A 243 -22.23 4.25 2.06
CA PHE A 243 -21.16 3.60 2.83
C PHE A 243 -21.59 3.15 4.24
N ARG A 244 -22.62 3.76 4.84
CA ARG A 244 -23.18 3.33 6.13
C ARG A 244 -24.23 2.21 6.01
N GLY A 245 -24.82 2.01 4.83
CA GLY A 245 -25.92 1.06 4.61
C GLY A 245 -25.51 -0.37 4.26
N SER A 246 -24.24 -0.65 3.93
CA SER A 246 -23.79 -2.00 3.53
C SER A 246 -23.28 -2.88 4.68
N LYS A 247 -23.41 -2.44 5.95
CA LYS A 247 -22.97 -3.18 7.15
C LYS A 247 -24.11 -3.67 8.04
N THR A 248 -25.24 -4.03 7.45
CA THR A 248 -26.26 -4.85 8.11
C THR A 248 -26.82 -5.85 7.08
N ASP A 249 -26.12 -6.97 6.94
CA ASP A 249 -26.68 -8.33 7.01
C ASP A 249 -25.55 -9.33 7.25
#